data_AF-A0A948CRN9-F1
#
_entry.id   AF-A0A948CRN9-F1
#
_cell.length_a   1.000
_cell.length_b   1.000
_cell.length_c   1.000
_cell.angle_alpha   90.00
_cell.angle_beta   90.00
_cell.angle_gamma   90.00
#
_symmetry.space_group_name_H-M   'P 1'
#
loop_
_entity.id
_entity.type
_entity.pdbx_description
1 polymer ?
#
loop_
_entity_poly.entity_id
_entity_poly.type
_entity_poly.pdbx_seq_one_letter_code
_entity_poly.pdbx_strand_id
1 'polypeptide(L)'
;MADTLIKRMTSSDADFDSALTALLDWESVSNPSVVETVADVLAKVRGEGDTAVVGFTQRFDGWEAKGAADLEIPRSRLQTALENIDGDVRAALETAAQRIRDYHQHQRQESWSYREADGTLLG
;
A
#
# COMPACT_ATOMS: atom_id res chain seq x y z
N MET A 1 3.93 -12.23 36.35
CA MET A 1 2.99 -12.17 35.21
C MET A 1 2.87 -10.72 34.84
N ALA A 2 3.21 -10.35 33.60
CA ALA A 2 3.07 -8.96 33.15
C ALA A 2 1.57 -8.65 33.04
N ASP A 3 1.12 -7.63 33.77
CA ASP A 3 -0.25 -7.15 33.72
C ASP A 3 -0.44 -6.40 32.39
N THR A 4 -1.15 -7.00 31.44
CA THR A 4 -1.38 -6.37 30.15
C THR A 4 -2.44 -5.28 30.32
N LEU A 5 -2.01 -4.02 30.33
CA LEU A 5 -2.86 -2.82 30.43
C LEU A 5 -3.69 -2.60 29.15
N ILE A 6 -4.73 -3.42 28.95
CA ILE A 6 -5.74 -3.16 27.92
C ILE A 6 -6.82 -2.27 28.54
N LYS A 7 -7.00 -1.06 27.99
CA LYS A 7 -8.05 -0.13 28.44
C LYS A 7 -9.43 -0.78 28.23
N ARG A 8 -10.20 -0.90 29.32
CA ARG A 8 -11.59 -1.38 29.32
C ARG A 8 -12.51 -0.23 29.67
N MET A 9 -13.67 -0.18 29.04
CA MET A 9 -14.67 0.87 29.22
C MET A 9 -16.07 0.27 29.16
N THR A 10 -17.03 0.86 29.86
CA THR A 10 -18.44 0.47 29.82
C THR A 10 -19.28 1.62 29.30
N SER A 11 -20.24 1.36 28.42
CA SER A 11 -21.11 2.41 27.86
C SER A 11 -22.03 3.09 28.88
N SER A 12 -22.06 2.59 30.12
CA SER A 12 -22.77 3.21 31.25
C SER A 12 -21.90 4.16 32.08
N ASP A 13 -20.60 4.19 31.84
CA ASP A 13 -19.69 5.07 32.58
C ASP A 13 -20.00 6.53 32.24
N ALA A 14 -20.03 7.40 33.25
CA ALA A 14 -20.41 8.81 33.06
C ALA A 14 -19.45 9.58 32.13
N ASP A 15 -18.21 9.09 32.01
CA ASP A 15 -17.15 9.60 31.15
C ASP A 15 -16.94 8.75 29.88
N PHE A 16 -17.86 7.82 29.56
CA PHE A 16 -17.70 6.91 28.43
C PHE A 16 -17.43 7.65 27.12
N ASP A 17 -18.23 8.65 26.78
CA ASP A 17 -18.11 9.38 25.52
C ASP A 17 -16.75 10.09 25.42
N SER A 18 -16.30 10.77 26.48
CA SER A 18 -15.02 11.49 26.47
C SER A 18 -13.83 10.53 26.46
N ALA A 19 -13.90 9.42 27.21
CA ALA A 19 -12.87 8.40 27.24
C ALA A 19 -12.78 7.62 25.91
N LEU A 20 -13.90 7.50 25.17
CA LEU A 20 -13.99 6.86 23.87
C LEU A 20 -13.47 7.81 22.80
N THR A 21 -13.85 9.10 22.84
CA THR A 21 -13.27 10.13 22.00
C THR A 21 -11.74 10.12 22.15
N ALA A 22 -11.21 10.17 23.38
CA ALA A 22 -9.76 10.14 23.60
C ALA A 22 -9.08 8.83 23.15
N LEU A 23 -9.80 7.71 23.13
CA LEU A 23 -9.27 6.43 22.62
C LEU A 23 -9.26 6.38 21.09
N LEU A 24 -10.28 6.97 20.47
CA LEU A 24 -10.42 7.10 19.02
C LEU A 24 -9.64 8.28 18.44
N ASP A 25 -9.16 9.18 19.32
CA ASP A 25 -8.31 10.32 18.97
C ASP A 25 -6.92 9.80 18.58
N TRP A 26 -6.88 9.20 17.40
CA TRP A 26 -5.66 8.88 16.71
C TRP A 26 -5.14 10.19 16.14
N GLU A 27 -4.30 10.85 16.94
CA GLU A 27 -3.55 12.00 16.49
C GLU A 27 -2.65 11.51 15.34
N SER A 28 -3.04 11.80 14.10
CA SER A 28 -2.15 11.70 12.96
C SER A 28 -1.03 12.69 13.24
N VAL A 29 0.04 12.25 13.89
CA VAL A 29 1.20 13.08 14.14
C VAL A 29 1.83 13.35 12.78
N SER A 30 1.39 14.43 12.14
CA SER A 30 2.07 15.01 11.00
C SER A 30 3.35 15.63 11.54
N ASN A 31 4.38 14.81 11.67
CA ASN A 31 5.70 15.27 12.09
C ASN A 31 6.21 16.25 11.01
N PRO A 32 6.36 17.55 11.31
CA PRO A 32 6.74 18.54 10.30
C PRO A 32 8.06 18.22 9.60
N SER A 33 9.01 17.57 10.29
CA SER A 33 10.28 17.17 9.69
C SER A 33 10.12 16.05 8.67
N VAL A 34 9.15 15.15 8.87
CA VAL A 34 8.82 14.10 7.90
C VAL A 34 8.18 14.72 6.67
N VAL A 35 7.28 15.68 6.86
CA VAL A 35 6.64 16.42 5.76
C VAL A 35 7.69 17.13 4.91
N GLU A 36 8.61 17.86 5.54
CA GLU A 36 9.71 18.55 4.85
C GLU A 36 10.61 17.58 4.09
N THR A 37 11.01 16.47 4.74
CA THR A 37 11.83 15.42 4.10
C THR A 37 11.16 14.85 2.86
N VAL A 38 9.87 14.54 2.93
CA VAL A 38 9.11 13.98 1.79
C VAL A 38 8.95 15.02 0.68
N ALA A 39 8.69 16.29 1.03
CA ALA A 39 8.61 17.37 0.05
C ALA A 39 9.92 17.53 -0.75
N ASP A 40 11.06 17.48 -0.06
CA ASP A 40 12.38 17.53 -0.68
C ASP A 40 12.64 16.32 -1.59
N VAL A 41 12.29 15.11 -1.14
CA VAL A 41 12.41 13.89 -1.95
C VAL A 41 11.59 14.03 -3.24
N LEU A 42 10.33 14.44 -3.13
CA LEU A 42 9.45 14.63 -4.28
C LEU A 42 9.96 15.70 -5.24
N ALA A 43 10.47 16.83 -4.72
CA ALA A 43 11.05 17.90 -5.52
C ALA A 43 12.29 17.42 -6.30
N LYS A 44 13.17 16.67 -5.64
CA LYS A 44 14.37 16.09 -6.26
C LYS A 44 14.05 15.03 -7.31
N VAL A 45 13.14 14.09 -7.02
CA VAL A 45 12.71 13.09 -8.01
C VAL A 45 12.05 13.77 -9.22
N ARG A 46 11.25 14.82 -9.01
CA ARG A 46 10.67 15.58 -10.13
C ARG A 46 11.72 16.31 -10.97
N GLY A 47 12.73 16.89 -10.34
CA GLY A 47 13.76 17.67 -11.03
C GLY A 47 14.86 16.82 -11.68
N GLU A 48 15.25 15.73 -11.04
CA GLU A 48 16.45 14.95 -11.38
C GLU A 48 16.14 13.52 -11.85
N GLY A 49 14.89 13.07 -11.75
CA GLY A 49 14.42 11.77 -12.21
C GLY A 49 15.19 10.61 -11.60
N ASP A 50 15.62 9.68 -12.46
CA ASP A 50 16.34 8.45 -12.11
C ASP A 50 17.60 8.69 -11.26
N THR A 51 18.28 9.83 -11.45
CA THR A 51 19.47 10.17 -10.66
C THR A 51 19.12 10.32 -9.19
N ALA A 52 18.02 11.03 -8.89
CA ALA A 52 17.53 11.18 -7.52
C ALA A 52 17.02 9.85 -6.96
N VAL A 53 16.32 9.04 -7.76
CA VAL A 53 15.84 7.72 -7.33
C VAL A 53 17.00 6.83 -6.91
N VAL A 54 18.02 6.68 -7.76
CA VAL A 54 19.23 5.89 -7.44
C VAL A 54 19.93 6.43 -6.18
N GLY A 55 20.06 7.75 -6.06
CA GLY A 55 20.67 8.37 -4.88
C GLY A 55 19.88 8.10 -3.58
N PHE A 56 18.55 8.13 -3.64
CA PHE A 56 17.71 7.82 -2.48
C PHE A 56 17.70 6.32 -2.16
N THR A 57 17.73 5.45 -3.16
CA THR A 57 17.89 3.99 -2.95
C THR A 57 19.21 3.68 -2.23
N GLN A 58 20.33 4.30 -2.64
CA GLN A 58 21.59 4.12 -1.91
C GLN A 58 21.49 4.65 -0.48
N ARG A 59 20.87 5.82 -0.27
CA ARG A 59 20.78 6.46 1.04
C ARG A 59 19.89 5.70 2.02
N PHE A 60 18.71 5.25 1.59
CA PHE A 60 17.69 4.70 2.48
C PHE A 60 17.71 3.17 2.53
N ASP A 61 18.01 2.53 1.39
CA ASP A 61 18.00 1.06 1.27
C ASP A 61 19.41 0.46 1.36
N GLY A 62 20.46 1.31 1.33
CA GLY A 62 21.85 0.87 1.40
C GLY A 62 22.34 0.14 0.14
N TRP A 63 21.62 0.26 -0.97
CA TRP A 63 21.91 -0.47 -2.20
C TRP A 63 22.49 0.42 -3.30
N GLU A 64 23.66 0.03 -3.80
CA GLU A 64 24.40 0.74 -4.85
C GLU A 64 24.03 0.23 -6.25
N ALA A 65 22.90 0.71 -6.78
CA ALA A 65 22.53 0.52 -8.18
C ALA A 65 23.42 1.38 -9.10
N LYS A 66 23.84 0.84 -10.25
CA LYS A 66 24.64 1.60 -11.24
C LYS A 66 23.78 2.57 -12.06
N GLY A 67 22.48 2.33 -12.09
CA GLY A 67 21.48 3.15 -12.76
C GLY A 67 20.07 2.62 -12.48
N ALA A 68 19.05 3.36 -12.92
CA ALA A 68 17.66 3.00 -12.64
C ALA A 68 17.24 1.63 -13.20
N ALA A 69 17.84 1.19 -14.31
CA ALA A 69 17.58 -0.14 -14.87
C ALA A 69 17.96 -1.29 -13.92
N ASP A 70 18.94 -1.09 -13.04
CA ASP A 70 19.32 -2.10 -12.05
C ASP A 70 18.22 -2.27 -10.98
N LEU A 71 17.39 -1.24 -10.77
CA LEU A 71 16.29 -1.23 -9.79
C LEU A 71 15.17 -2.20 -10.15
N GLU A 72 15.04 -2.56 -11.42
CA GLU A 72 14.04 -3.51 -11.88
C GLU A 72 14.47 -4.96 -11.57
N ILE A 73 13.58 -5.73 -10.96
CA ILE A 73 13.81 -7.16 -10.74
C ILE A 73 13.44 -7.92 -12.02
N PRO A 74 14.39 -8.64 -12.66
CA PRO A 74 14.08 -9.37 -13.89
C PRO A 74 13.05 -10.47 -13.64
N ARG A 75 12.15 -10.67 -14.63
CA ARG A 75 11.11 -11.71 -14.58
C ARG A 75 11.66 -13.10 -14.30
N SER A 76 12.85 -13.43 -14.82
CA SER A 76 13.52 -14.71 -14.55
C SER A 76 13.80 -14.90 -13.06
N ARG A 77 14.24 -13.85 -12.35
CA ARG A 77 14.48 -13.89 -10.91
C ARG A 77 13.19 -14.06 -10.12
N LEU A 78 12.09 -13.45 -10.58
CA LEU A 78 10.75 -13.66 -9.99
C LEU A 78 10.30 -15.13 -10.14
N GLN A 79 10.52 -15.73 -11.32
CA GLN A 79 10.20 -17.14 -11.57
C GLN A 79 11.02 -18.07 -10.68
N THR A 80 12.34 -17.85 -10.59
CA THR A 80 13.20 -18.61 -9.68
C THR A 80 12.79 -18.47 -8.22
N ALA A 81 12.39 -17.27 -7.78
CA ALA A 81 11.89 -17.06 -6.43
C ALA A 81 10.62 -17.87 -6.17
N LEU A 82 9.67 -17.88 -7.11
CA LEU A 82 8.45 -18.69 -7.03
C LEU A 82 8.72 -20.19 -6.96
N GLU A 83 9.69 -20.68 -7.73
CA GLU A 83 10.09 -22.09 -7.76
C GLU A 83 10.77 -22.53 -6.45
N ASN A 84 11.42 -21.60 -5.75
CA ASN A 84 12.14 -21.85 -4.51
C ASN A 84 11.27 -21.76 -3.24
N ILE A 85 9.98 -21.45 -3.36
CA ILE A 85 9.06 -21.42 -2.22
C ILE A 85 8.73 -22.87 -1.80
N ASP A 86 8.77 -23.13 -0.49
CA ASP A 86 8.30 -24.39 0.08
C ASP A 86 6.88 -24.73 -0.40
N GLY A 87 6.65 -26.00 -0.76
CA GLY A 87 5.42 -26.43 -1.44
C GLY A 87 4.13 -26.04 -0.72
N ASP A 88 4.08 -26.19 0.61
CA ASP A 88 2.90 -25.85 1.41
C ASP A 88 2.64 -24.33 1.44
N VAL A 89 3.70 -23.52 1.55
CA VAL A 89 3.62 -22.06 1.52
C VAL A 89 3.18 -21.59 0.13
N ARG A 90 3.72 -22.20 -0.92
CA ARG A 90 3.34 -21.91 -2.30
C ARG A 90 1.86 -22.21 -2.54
N ALA A 91 1.40 -23.39 -2.14
CA ALA A 91 0.00 -23.78 -2.28
C ALA A 91 -0.94 -22.82 -1.52
N ALA A 92 -0.54 -22.36 -0.33
CA ALA A 92 -1.30 -21.38 0.44
C ALA A 92 -1.39 -20.02 -0.27
N LEU A 93 -0.26 -19.51 -0.81
CA LEU A 93 -0.21 -18.25 -1.56
C LEU A 93 -1.03 -18.32 -2.86
N GLU A 94 -0.93 -19.42 -3.62
CA GLU A 94 -1.69 -19.63 -4.86
C GLU A 94 -3.20 -19.71 -4.56
N THR A 95 -3.59 -20.40 -3.48
CA THR A 95 -4.99 -20.45 -3.02
C THR A 95 -5.52 -19.06 -2.64
N ALA A 96 -4.73 -18.27 -1.90
CA ALA A 96 -5.11 -16.91 -1.53
C ALA A 96 -5.25 -16.01 -2.76
N ALA A 97 -4.29 -16.06 -3.68
CA ALA A 97 -4.31 -15.31 -4.93
C ALA A 97 -5.53 -15.65 -5.81
N GLN A 98 -5.88 -16.95 -5.89
CA GLN A 98 -7.06 -17.38 -6.64
C GLN A 98 -8.35 -16.83 -6.03
N ARG A 99 -8.54 -16.95 -4.71
CA ARG A 99 -9.73 -16.43 -4.04
C ARG A 99 -9.88 -14.91 -4.15
N ILE A 100 -8.77 -14.17 -4.04
CA ILE A 100 -8.74 -12.72 -4.26
C ILE A 100 -9.18 -12.42 -5.69
N ARG A 101 -8.61 -13.11 -6.69
CA ARG A 101 -8.94 -12.91 -8.11
C ARG A 101 -10.40 -13.19 -8.40
N ASP A 102 -10.94 -14.31 -7.95
CA ASP A 102 -12.33 -14.70 -8.19
C ASP A 102 -13.29 -13.66 -7.62
N TYR A 103 -13.02 -13.18 -6.41
CA TYR A 103 -13.84 -12.12 -5.81
C TYR A 103 -13.77 -10.80 -6.59
N HIS A 104 -12.57 -10.35 -6.96
CA HIS A 104 -12.41 -9.10 -7.70
C HIS A 104 -12.96 -9.18 -9.14
N GLN A 105 -13.04 -10.37 -9.74
CA GLN A 105 -13.72 -10.57 -11.03
C GLN A 105 -15.20 -10.18 -10.95
N HIS A 106 -15.87 -10.44 -9.82
CA HIS A 106 -17.26 -10.02 -9.61
C HIS A 106 -17.42 -8.51 -9.40
N GLN A 107 -16.35 -7.78 -9.08
CA GLN A 107 -16.36 -6.33 -8.88
C GLN A 107 -16.00 -5.54 -10.14
N ARG A 108 -15.54 -6.21 -11.20
CA ARG A 108 -15.17 -5.54 -12.44
C ARG A 108 -16.40 -4.91 -13.07
N GLN A 109 -16.37 -3.58 -13.19
CA GLN A 109 -17.41 -2.84 -13.89
C GLN A 109 -17.32 -3.14 -15.39
N GLU A 110 -18.46 -3.44 -16.00
CA GLU A 110 -18.56 -3.55 -17.45
C GLU A 110 -18.77 -2.15 -18.03
N SER A 111 -18.13 -1.86 -19.16
CA SER A 111 -18.46 -0.67 -19.95
C SER A 111 -19.92 -0.74 -20.40
N TRP A 112 -20.57 0.40 -20.53
CA TRP A 112 -21.92 0.49 -21.05
C TRP A 112 -21.97 1.53 -22.17
N SER A 113 -22.95 1.40 -23.05
CA SER A 113 -23.35 2.50 -23.92
C SER A 113 -24.79 2.29 -24.37
N TYR A 114 -25.48 3.38 -24.68
CA TYR A 114 -26.81 3.36 -25.28
C TYR A 114 -26.97 4.49 -26.30
N ARG A 115 -27.92 4.32 -27.21
CA ARG A 115 -28.26 5.33 -28.21
C ARG A 115 -29.65 5.89 -27.95
N GLU A 116 -29.76 7.21 -27.95
CA GLU A 116 -31.01 7.95 -27.80
C GLU A 116 -31.82 7.96 -29.10
N ALA A 117 -33.09 8.36 -29.02
CA ALA A 117 -34.00 8.37 -30.16
C ALA A 117 -33.58 9.34 -31.29
N ASP A 118 -32.81 10.38 -30.96
CA ASP A 118 -32.23 11.34 -31.91
C ASP A 118 -30.90 10.86 -32.52
N GLY A 119 -30.41 9.71 -32.08
CA GLY A 119 -29.16 9.12 -32.54
C GLY A 119 -27.94 9.45 -31.67
N THR A 120 -28.06 10.21 -30.58
CA THR A 120 -26.94 10.49 -29.66
C THR A 120 -26.44 9.22 -28.98
N LEU A 121 -25.11 9.00 -28.89
CA LEU A 121 -24.48 7.84 -28.22
C LEU A 121 -23.90 8.30 -26.87
N LEU A 122 -24.26 7.61 -25.79
CA LEU A 122 -23.80 7.87 -24.41
C LEU A 122 -23.22 6.58 -23.81
N GLY A 123 -22.23 6.68 -22.93
CA GLY A 123 -21.48 5.55 -22.35
C GLY A 123 -20.50 5.98 -21.27
#